data_AF-A0A914EN78-F1
#
_entry.id   AF-A0A914EN78-F1
#
_cell.length_a   1.000
_cell.length_b   1.000
_cell.length_c   1.000
_cell.angle_alpha   90.00
_cell.angle_beta   90.00
_cell.angle_gamma   90.00
#
_symmetry.space_group_name_H-M   'P 1'
#
loop_
_entity.id
_entity.type
_entity.pdbx_description
1 polymer ?
#
loop_
_entity_poly.entity_id
_entity_poly.type
_entity_poly.pdbx_seq_one_letter_code
_entity_poly.pdbx_strand_id
1 'polypeptide(L)'
;MFLWRFWTPTCYYNLYTCRAYGTLYRNHNVEDEKYFMTAWGSHVKRGAYIVAIVGIVLAIIQLIFGTYYTFANALLLILVCALVIYADRNEEEWAYVPYLVFQAIFIILNALIILTLFINGIVMPPYLDHIHVYGHFSREDLRIGIFVLLIFLLIEEIITIWFWSIIFRAYRYMREFKNKLPTTTVHVATIE
;
A
#
# COMPACT_ATOMS: atom_id res chain seq x y z
N MET A 1 -6.62 -20.36 3.37
CA MET A 1 -5.83 -20.68 2.16
C MET A 1 -6.43 -20.00 0.91
N PHE A 2 -6.56 -18.67 0.91
CA PHE A 2 -7.16 -17.88 -0.21
C PHE A 2 -6.33 -16.67 -0.64
N LEU A 3 -5.22 -16.36 0.05
CA LEU A 3 -4.44 -15.13 -0.18
C LEU A 3 -3.41 -15.25 -1.31
N TRP A 4 -3.06 -16.47 -1.75
CA TRP A 4 -2.06 -16.69 -2.79
C TRP A 4 -2.56 -16.44 -4.22
N ARG A 5 -3.88 -16.39 -4.47
CA ARG A 5 -4.43 -16.03 -5.79
C ARG A 5 -4.28 -14.54 -6.13
N PHE A 6 -3.89 -13.69 -5.18
CA PHE A 6 -3.51 -12.30 -5.43
C PHE A 6 -2.06 -12.14 -5.91
N TRP A 7 -1.28 -13.24 -5.89
CA TRP A 7 0.18 -13.19 -5.90
C TRP A 7 0.84 -13.45 -7.25
N THR A 8 0.09 -13.71 -8.33
CA THR A 8 0.75 -13.97 -9.60
C THR A 8 1.25 -12.67 -10.26
N PRO A 9 2.54 -12.58 -10.62
CA PRO A 9 3.08 -11.55 -11.52
C PRO A 9 2.40 -11.55 -12.89
N THR A 10 1.55 -12.54 -13.18
CA THR A 10 0.61 -12.51 -14.30
C THR A 10 -0.36 -11.32 -14.25
N CYS A 11 -0.47 -10.59 -13.13
CA CYS A 11 -1.29 -9.38 -13.04
C CYS A 11 -0.72 -8.15 -13.78
N TYR A 12 0.60 -8.02 -13.91
CA TYR A 12 1.20 -7.02 -14.83
C TYR A 12 1.10 -7.48 -16.29
N TYR A 13 1.28 -8.79 -16.50
CA TYR A 13 0.95 -9.40 -17.79
C TYR A 13 -0.53 -9.30 -18.12
N ASN A 14 -1.46 -9.15 -17.17
CA ASN A 14 -2.89 -8.99 -17.43
C ASN A 14 -3.28 -7.58 -17.82
N LEU A 15 -2.54 -6.53 -17.49
CA LEU A 15 -2.77 -5.20 -18.07
C LEU A 15 -2.29 -5.14 -19.53
N TYR A 16 -1.15 -5.77 -19.83
CA TYR A 16 -0.64 -5.87 -21.20
C TYR A 16 -1.38 -6.93 -22.03
N THR A 17 -1.81 -8.04 -21.43
CA THR A 17 -2.69 -9.00 -22.10
C THR A 17 -4.12 -8.53 -22.13
N CYS A 18 -4.66 -7.72 -21.21
CA CYS A 18 -5.95 -7.03 -21.44
C CYS A 18 -5.85 -6.04 -22.60
N ARG A 19 -4.68 -5.40 -22.79
CA ARG A 19 -4.43 -4.59 -23.99
C ARG A 19 -4.26 -5.46 -25.24
N ALA A 20 -3.63 -6.62 -25.13
CA ALA A 20 -3.45 -7.58 -26.24
C ALA A 20 -4.74 -8.35 -26.59
N TYR A 21 -5.57 -8.65 -25.60
CA TYR A 21 -6.92 -9.22 -25.69
C TYR A 21 -7.88 -8.16 -26.20
N GLY A 22 -7.76 -6.87 -25.81
CA GLY A 22 -8.49 -5.77 -26.44
C GLY A 22 -8.14 -5.60 -27.93
N THR A 23 -6.90 -5.89 -28.35
CA THR A 23 -6.55 -5.94 -29.78
C THR A 23 -6.98 -7.23 -30.49
N LEU A 24 -7.07 -8.38 -29.79
CA LEU A 24 -7.59 -9.64 -30.34
C LEU A 24 -9.13 -9.69 -30.38
N TYR A 25 -9.81 -9.00 -29.48
CA TYR A 25 -11.26 -8.81 -29.41
C TYR A 25 -11.73 -7.53 -30.10
N ARG A 26 -10.86 -6.85 -30.85
CA ARG A 26 -11.24 -5.69 -31.68
C ARG A 26 -12.29 -6.04 -32.75
N ASN A 27 -12.55 -7.33 -32.98
CA ASN A 27 -13.60 -7.85 -33.84
C ASN A 27 -14.81 -8.46 -33.11
N HIS A 28 -14.82 -8.52 -31.76
CA HIS A 28 -15.97 -8.98 -30.99
C HIS A 28 -16.31 -8.01 -29.87
N ASN A 29 -17.44 -7.31 -30.07
CA ASN A 29 -18.27 -6.57 -29.13
C ASN A 29 -17.56 -5.77 -28.02
N VAL A 30 -17.58 -4.44 -28.18
CA VAL A 30 -17.24 -3.39 -27.20
C VAL A 30 -17.90 -3.61 -25.82
N GLU A 31 -18.98 -4.39 -25.77
CA GLU A 31 -19.69 -4.73 -24.54
C GLU A 31 -18.89 -5.67 -23.63
N ASP A 32 -18.18 -6.67 -24.19
CA ASP A 32 -17.42 -7.67 -23.41
C ASP A 32 -16.22 -7.03 -22.69
N GLU A 33 -15.58 -6.03 -23.31
CA GLU A 33 -14.49 -5.26 -22.71
C GLU A 33 -14.96 -4.45 -21.50
N LYS A 34 -16.19 -3.89 -21.56
CA LYS A 34 -16.79 -3.17 -20.42
C LYS A 34 -17.13 -4.11 -19.26
N TYR A 35 -17.65 -5.31 -19.54
CA TYR A 35 -17.98 -6.30 -18.49
C TYR A 35 -16.73 -6.79 -17.75
N PHE A 36 -15.62 -7.01 -18.47
CA PHE A 36 -14.38 -7.44 -17.83
C PHE A 36 -13.77 -6.33 -16.95
N MET A 37 -13.74 -5.08 -17.43
CA MET A 37 -13.22 -3.95 -16.65
C MET A 37 -14.07 -3.61 -15.42
N THR A 38 -15.38 -3.84 -15.47
CA THR A 38 -16.28 -3.62 -14.31
C THR A 38 -16.13 -4.73 -13.26
N ALA A 39 -16.05 -5.99 -13.69
CA ALA A 39 -15.81 -7.11 -12.77
C ALA A 39 -14.44 -6.99 -12.07
N TRP A 40 -13.37 -6.69 -12.82
CA TRP A 40 -12.04 -6.47 -12.25
C TRP A 40 -11.98 -5.28 -11.29
N GLY A 41 -12.63 -4.17 -11.67
CA GLY A 41 -12.76 -2.99 -10.82
C GLY A 41 -13.38 -3.28 -9.46
N SER A 42 -14.45 -4.08 -9.45
CA SER A 42 -15.15 -4.45 -8.21
C SER A 42 -14.24 -5.20 -7.22
N HIS A 43 -13.38 -6.10 -7.73
CA HIS A 43 -12.45 -6.85 -6.89
C HIS A 43 -11.32 -5.99 -6.33
N VAL A 44 -10.77 -5.08 -7.14
CA VAL A 44 -9.69 -4.18 -6.73
C VAL A 44 -10.20 -3.16 -5.70
N LYS A 45 -11.37 -2.56 -5.93
CA LYS A 45 -12.05 -1.67 -4.98
C LYS A 45 -12.30 -2.36 -3.64
N ARG A 46 -12.87 -3.58 -3.67
CA ARG A 46 -13.12 -4.37 -2.46
C ARG A 46 -11.82 -4.71 -1.72
N GLY A 47 -10.74 -4.99 -2.44
CA GLY A 47 -9.41 -5.21 -1.86
C GLY A 47 -8.91 -3.96 -1.11
N ALA A 48 -9.01 -2.78 -1.74
CA ALA A 48 -8.59 -1.52 -1.11
C ALA A 48 -9.41 -1.18 0.14
N TYR A 49 -10.72 -1.41 0.09
CA TYR A 49 -11.61 -1.24 1.23
C TYR A 49 -11.23 -2.15 2.41
N ILE A 50 -10.95 -3.43 2.15
CA ILE A 50 -10.50 -4.38 3.19
C ILE A 50 -9.17 -3.94 3.79
N VAL A 51 -8.20 -3.53 2.96
CA VAL A 51 -6.89 -3.04 3.44
C VAL A 51 -7.05 -1.81 4.34
N ALA A 52 -7.93 -0.86 3.97
CA ALA A 52 -8.21 0.31 4.79
C ALA A 52 -8.81 -0.06 6.16
N ILE A 53 -9.75 -1.00 6.20
CA ILE A 53 -10.32 -1.50 7.47
C ILE A 53 -9.23 -2.17 8.32
N VAL A 54 -8.41 -3.04 7.74
CA VAL A 54 -7.32 -3.70 8.45
C VAL A 54 -6.34 -2.67 9.02
N GLY A 55 -6.00 -1.65 8.24
CA GLY A 55 -5.16 -0.54 8.70
C GLY A 55 -5.76 0.21 9.91
N ILE A 56 -7.07 0.50 9.89
CA ILE A 56 -7.77 1.12 11.03
C ILE A 56 -7.73 0.21 12.26
N VAL A 57 -7.99 -1.09 12.09
CA VAL A 57 -7.96 -2.05 13.21
C VAL A 57 -6.56 -2.12 13.83
N LEU A 58 -5.50 -2.19 13.00
CA LEU A 58 -4.12 -2.17 13.47
C LEU A 58 -3.77 -0.87 14.19
N ALA A 59 -4.23 0.27 13.69
CA ALA A 59 -4.04 1.57 14.33
C ALA A 59 -4.75 1.65 15.69
N ILE A 60 -5.97 1.10 15.82
CA ILE A 60 -6.69 1.05 17.10
C ILE A 60 -5.94 0.17 18.11
N ILE A 61 -5.44 -0.99 17.69
CA ILE A 61 -4.59 -1.84 18.54
C ILE A 61 -3.36 -1.05 18.99
N GLN A 62 -2.72 -0.32 18.08
CA GLN A 62 -1.58 0.55 18.40
C GLN A 62 -1.95 1.68 19.37
N LEU A 63 -3.16 2.24 19.32
CA LEU A 63 -3.61 3.24 20.28
C LEU A 63 -3.82 2.65 21.68
N ILE A 64 -4.31 1.41 21.78
CA ILE A 64 -4.60 0.74 23.06
C ILE A 64 -3.31 0.31 23.76
N PHE A 65 -2.36 -0.26 23.01
CA PHE A 65 -1.14 -0.85 23.56
C PHE A 65 0.11 0.03 23.38
N GLY A 66 -0.02 1.15 22.67
CA GLY A 66 1.09 2.02 22.33
C GLY A 66 1.46 3.02 23.41
N THR A 67 2.64 3.63 23.24
CA THR A 67 3.09 4.77 24.04
C THR A 67 2.59 6.09 23.45
N TYR A 68 2.76 7.19 24.18
CA TYR A 68 2.41 8.53 23.69
C TYR A 68 3.02 8.86 22.31
N TYR A 69 4.24 8.39 22.03
CA TYR A 69 4.92 8.61 20.75
C TYR A 69 4.24 7.88 19.57
N THR A 70 3.53 6.79 19.82
CA THR A 70 2.79 6.05 18.79
C THR A 70 1.37 6.59 18.54
N PHE A 71 0.88 7.48 19.41
CA PHE A 71 -0.48 8.01 19.34
C PHE A 71 -0.73 8.84 18.07
N ALA A 72 0.17 9.80 17.79
CA ALA A 72 0.05 10.66 16.62
C ALA A 72 0.12 9.87 15.30
N ASN A 73 1.00 8.86 15.24
CA ASN A 73 1.12 8.00 14.08
C ASN A 73 -0.16 7.17 13.84
N ALA A 74 -0.73 6.60 14.90
CA ALA A 74 -1.94 5.82 14.80
C ALA A 74 -3.16 6.66 14.39
N LEU A 75 -3.30 7.88 14.92
CA LEU A 75 -4.35 8.81 14.47
C LEU A 75 -4.19 9.19 13.01
N LEU A 76 -2.96 9.46 12.56
CA LEU A 76 -2.68 9.78 11.17
C LEU A 76 -3.02 8.60 10.26
N LEU A 77 -2.68 7.37 10.66
CA LEU A 77 -3.02 6.15 9.93
C LEU A 77 -4.54 5.96 9.81
N ILE A 78 -5.29 6.19 10.89
CA ILE A 78 -6.76 6.14 10.86
C ILE A 78 -7.31 7.16 9.87
N LEU A 79 -6.80 8.40 9.90
CA LEU A 79 -7.24 9.47 9.00
C LEU A 79 -7.00 9.11 7.53
N VAL A 80 -5.81 8.64 7.16
CA VAL A 80 -5.51 8.28 5.77
C VAL A 80 -6.29 7.04 5.32
N CYS A 81 -6.53 6.05 6.19
CA CYS A 81 -7.38 4.91 5.87
C CYS A 81 -8.87 5.31 5.73
N ALA A 82 -9.35 6.25 6.55
CA ALA A 82 -10.70 6.80 6.42
C ALA A 82 -10.88 7.54 5.08
N LEU A 83 -9.85 8.25 4.62
CA LEU A 83 -9.83 8.89 3.29
C LEU A 83 -9.91 7.86 2.16
N VAL A 84 -9.25 6.71 2.29
CA VAL A 84 -9.39 5.59 1.32
C VAL A 84 -10.83 5.08 1.27
N ILE A 85 -11.49 4.91 2.42
CA ILE A 85 -12.90 4.49 2.49
C ILE A 85 -13.81 5.56 1.86
N TYR A 86 -13.54 6.83 2.14
CA TYR A 86 -14.25 7.95 1.52
C TYR A 86 -14.08 7.96 0.00
N ALA A 87 -12.86 7.72 -0.49
CA ALA A 87 -12.53 7.66 -1.91
C ALA A 87 -13.31 6.54 -2.63
N ASP A 88 -13.43 5.38 -1.99
CA ASP A 88 -14.20 4.25 -2.53
C ASP A 88 -15.69 4.54 -2.58
N ARG A 89 -16.26 5.14 -1.52
CA ARG A 89 -17.70 5.45 -1.46
C ARG A 89 -18.15 6.58 -2.38
N ASN A 90 -17.34 7.62 -2.51
CA ASN A 90 -17.70 8.82 -3.29
C ASN A 90 -17.10 8.81 -4.70
N GLU A 91 -16.40 7.74 -5.07
CA GLU A 91 -15.74 7.61 -6.37
C GLU A 91 -14.71 8.73 -6.66
N GLU A 92 -14.10 9.26 -5.60
CA GLU A 92 -13.16 10.39 -5.64
C GLU A 92 -11.70 9.92 -5.65
N GLU A 93 -11.03 10.02 -6.80
CA GLU A 93 -9.65 9.54 -6.96
C GLU A 93 -8.62 10.26 -6.06
N TRP A 94 -8.84 11.55 -5.80
CA TRP A 94 -7.87 12.39 -5.08
C TRP A 94 -7.72 11.96 -3.62
N ALA A 95 -8.76 11.37 -3.04
CA ALA A 95 -8.78 10.94 -1.64
C ALA A 95 -7.88 9.69 -1.39
N TYR A 96 -7.44 8.98 -2.44
CA TYR A 96 -6.42 7.93 -2.34
C TYR A 96 -4.99 8.51 -2.19
N VAL A 97 -4.74 9.72 -2.70
CA VAL A 97 -3.39 10.29 -2.80
C VAL A 97 -2.73 10.50 -1.43
N PRO A 98 -3.40 11.04 -0.40
CA PRO A 98 -2.79 11.21 0.91
C PRO A 98 -2.26 9.92 1.51
N TYR A 99 -3.00 8.82 1.38
CA TYR A 99 -2.55 7.50 1.83
C TYR A 99 -1.31 7.04 1.06
N LEU A 100 -1.33 7.15 -0.28
CA LEU A 100 -0.21 6.71 -1.12
C LEU A 100 1.07 7.48 -0.85
N VAL A 101 0.99 8.79 -0.67
CA VAL A 101 2.13 9.65 -0.37
C VAL A 101 2.66 9.36 1.03
N PHE A 102 1.77 9.29 2.02
CA PHE A 102 2.15 9.00 3.40
C PHE A 102 2.89 7.67 3.52
N GLN A 103 2.34 6.61 2.94
CA GLN A 103 2.93 5.28 2.96
C GLN A 103 4.22 5.19 2.14
N ALA A 104 4.33 5.90 1.01
CA ALA A 104 5.58 5.94 0.24
C ALA A 104 6.73 6.56 1.05
N ILE A 105 6.46 7.64 1.79
CA ILE A 105 7.44 8.26 2.70
C ILE A 105 7.81 7.26 3.81
N PHE A 106 6.82 6.57 4.38
CA PHE A 106 7.04 5.60 5.45
C PHE A 106 7.94 4.43 4.99
N ILE A 107 7.67 3.84 3.82
CA ILE A 107 8.49 2.80 3.19
C ILE A 107 9.95 3.27 3.03
N ILE A 108 10.17 4.48 2.51
CA ILE A 108 11.52 5.02 2.33
C ILE A 108 12.24 5.18 3.69
N LEU A 109 11.57 5.75 4.69
CA LEU A 109 12.14 5.92 6.02
C LEU A 109 12.46 4.58 6.67
N ASN A 110 11.59 3.59 6.55
CA ASN A 110 11.79 2.28 7.14
C ASN A 110 12.94 1.52 6.44
N ALA A 111 13.05 1.63 5.11
CA ALA A 111 14.19 1.10 4.36
C ALA A 111 15.52 1.72 4.82
N LEU A 112 15.55 3.02 5.12
CA LEU A 112 16.74 3.69 5.68
C LEU A 112 17.07 3.20 7.09
N ILE A 113 16.07 2.95 7.94
CA ILE A 113 16.26 2.38 9.28
C ILE A 113 16.84 0.96 9.17
N ILE A 114 16.25 0.11 8.32
CA ILE A 114 16.73 -1.25 8.06
C ILE A 114 18.19 -1.23 7.57
N LEU A 115 18.50 -0.36 6.60
CA LEU A 115 19.87 -0.21 6.10
C LEU A 115 20.84 0.23 7.21
N THR A 116 20.43 1.19 8.03
CA THR A 116 21.23 1.70 9.15
C THR A 116 21.48 0.60 10.20
N LEU A 117 20.45 -0.16 10.56
CA LEU A 117 20.56 -1.27 11.51
C LEU A 117 21.39 -2.43 10.95
N PHE A 118 21.28 -2.70 9.64
CA PHE A 118 22.07 -3.72 8.96
C PHE A 118 23.56 -3.36 8.97
N ILE A 119 23.90 -2.10 8.64
CA ILE A 119 25.28 -1.61 8.71
C ILE A 119 25.81 -1.68 10.14
N ASN A 120 25.06 -1.18 11.12
CA ASN A 120 25.50 -1.21 12.53
C ASN A 120 25.60 -2.64 13.10
N GLY A 121 24.71 -3.56 12.69
CA GLY A 121 24.72 -4.95 13.13
C GLY A 121 25.84 -5.81 12.52
N ILE A 122 26.32 -5.45 11.32
CA ILE A 122 27.42 -6.15 10.64
C ILE A 122 28.77 -5.52 10.96
N VAL A 123 28.86 -4.19 10.89
CA VAL A 123 30.11 -3.44 11.00
C VAL A 123 30.48 -3.16 12.46
N MET A 124 29.58 -3.49 13.41
CA MET A 124 29.63 -3.22 14.85
C MET A 124 30.90 -2.50 15.28
N PRO A 125 30.92 -1.16 15.16
CA PRO A 125 32.15 -0.41 15.26
C PRO A 125 32.84 -0.63 16.61
N PRO A 126 34.19 -0.72 16.64
CA PRO A 126 34.96 -0.98 17.86
C PRO A 126 34.82 0.11 18.93
N TYR A 127 34.19 1.25 18.65
CA TYR A 127 33.90 2.28 19.66
C TYR A 127 32.71 1.95 20.57
N LEU A 128 31.87 0.97 20.20
CA LEU A 128 30.84 0.41 21.10
C LEU A 128 31.47 -0.35 22.29
N ASP A 129 32.76 -0.67 22.21
CA ASP A 129 33.55 -1.30 23.27
C ASP A 129 33.70 -0.42 24.52
N HIS A 130 33.62 0.90 24.34
CA HIS A 130 33.70 1.90 25.41
C HIS A 130 32.35 2.29 26.00
N ILE A 131 31.26 1.89 25.35
CA ILE A 131 29.93 1.97 25.94
C ILE A 131 29.86 0.77 26.86
N HIS A 132 30.27 0.96 28.12
CA HIS A 132 29.95 0.04 29.21
C HIS A 132 28.44 -0.21 29.17
N VAL A 133 28.05 -1.30 28.51
CA VAL A 133 26.66 -1.68 28.33
C VAL A 133 26.09 -1.80 29.74
N TYR A 134 25.16 -0.91 30.05
CA TYR A 134 24.38 -0.94 31.28
C TYR A 134 23.70 -2.32 31.37
N GLY A 135 24.28 -3.21 32.17
CA GLY A 135 23.70 -4.51 32.52
C GLY A 135 24.04 -5.66 31.56
N HIS A 136 24.55 -6.75 32.15
CA HIS A 136 24.49 -8.19 31.80
C HIS A 136 24.45 -8.74 30.35
N PHE A 137 24.34 -7.95 29.29
CA PHE A 137 24.25 -8.44 27.91
C PHE A 137 25.61 -8.51 27.24
N SER A 138 25.94 -9.65 26.64
CA SER A 138 27.14 -9.80 25.82
C SER A 138 26.96 -9.13 24.45
N ARG A 139 28.07 -8.83 23.74
CA ARG A 139 27.99 -8.32 22.36
C ARG A 139 27.28 -9.29 21.42
N GLU A 140 27.43 -10.58 21.67
CA GLU A 140 26.79 -11.64 20.88
C GLU A 140 25.27 -11.59 21.07
N ASP A 141 24.78 -11.40 22.30
CA ASP A 141 23.35 -11.24 22.58
C ASP A 141 22.76 -10.01 21.87
N LEU A 142 23.51 -8.90 21.87
CA LEU A 142 23.10 -7.65 21.23
C LEU A 142 23.05 -7.80 19.70
N ARG A 143 24.02 -8.52 19.12
CA ARG A 143 24.05 -8.84 17.67
C ARG A 143 22.90 -9.76 17.27
N ILE A 144 22.60 -10.78 18.06
CA ILE A 144 21.45 -11.67 17.84
C ILE A 144 20.15 -10.86 17.94
N GLY A 145 20.02 -9.98 18.93
CA GLY A 145 18.86 -9.09 19.08
C GLY A 145 18.65 -8.18 17.87
N ILE A 146 19.71 -7.54 17.36
CA ILE A 146 19.64 -6.70 16.15
C ILE A 146 19.24 -7.54 14.93
N PHE A 147 19.77 -8.75 14.78
CA PHE A 147 19.43 -9.62 13.66
C PHE A 147 17.95 -10.06 13.68
N VAL A 148 17.44 -10.44 14.84
CA VAL A 148 16.02 -10.78 15.01
C VAL A 148 15.14 -9.56 14.72
N LEU A 149 15.49 -8.39 15.24
CA LEU A 149 14.78 -7.14 14.96
C LEU A 149 14.76 -6.81 13.45
N LEU A 150 15.87 -6.99 12.75
CA LEU A 150 15.96 -6.79 11.30
C LEU A 150 15.00 -7.70 10.52
N ILE A 151 14.86 -8.97 10.92
CA ILE A 151 13.91 -9.89 10.29
C ILE A 151 12.47 -9.38 10.47
N PHE A 152 12.11 -8.96 11.68
CA PHE A 152 10.78 -8.41 11.93
C PHE A 152 10.49 -7.16 11.10
N LEU A 153 11.45 -6.21 11.04
CA LEU A 153 11.31 -5.00 10.23
C LEU A 153 11.20 -5.30 8.74
N LEU A 154 11.94 -6.28 8.22
CA LEU A 154 11.85 -6.70 6.81
C LEU A 154 10.48 -7.32 6.49
N ILE A 155 9.93 -8.14 7.39
CA ILE A 155 8.58 -8.72 7.21
C ILE A 155 7.53 -7.60 7.21
N GLU A 156 7.62 -6.68 8.16
CA GLU A 156 6.75 -5.51 8.24
C GLU A 156 6.81 -4.65 6.96
N GLU A 157 8.01 -4.41 6.45
CA GLU A 157 8.24 -3.65 5.21
C GLU A 157 7.58 -4.31 4.01
N ILE A 158 7.74 -5.64 3.85
CA ILE A 158 7.11 -6.41 2.78
C ILE A 158 5.58 -6.32 2.85
N ILE A 159 5.01 -6.43 4.06
CA ILE A 159 3.55 -6.31 4.28
C ILE A 159 3.08 -4.88 3.93
N THR A 160 3.84 -3.86 4.30
CA THR A 160 3.52 -2.46 4.04
C THR A 160 3.52 -2.15 2.54
N ILE A 161 4.57 -2.58 1.83
CA ILE A 161 4.65 -2.47 0.36
C ILE A 161 3.49 -3.22 -0.30
N TRP A 162 3.11 -4.38 0.24
CA TRP A 162 1.97 -5.15 -0.27
C TRP A 162 0.66 -4.39 -0.13
N PHE A 163 0.35 -3.84 1.05
CA PHE A 163 -0.83 -2.99 1.25
C PHE A 163 -0.82 -1.76 0.36
N TRP A 164 0.31 -1.06 0.26
CA TRP A 164 0.46 0.08 -0.63
C TRP A 164 0.15 -0.28 -2.09
N SER A 165 0.63 -1.44 -2.56
CA SER A 165 0.40 -1.90 -3.93
C SER A 165 -1.07 -2.14 -4.26
N ILE A 166 -1.87 -2.62 -3.30
CA ILE A 166 -3.30 -2.85 -3.47
C ILE A 166 -4.03 -1.51 -3.63
N ILE A 167 -3.75 -0.55 -2.75
CA ILE A 167 -4.35 0.79 -2.80
C ILE A 167 -3.93 1.52 -4.08
N PHE A 168 -2.67 1.39 -4.49
CA PHE A 168 -2.18 1.99 -5.73
C PHE A 168 -2.90 1.46 -6.98
N ARG A 169 -3.21 0.16 -7.02
CA ARG A 169 -4.01 -0.44 -8.10
C ARG A 169 -5.43 0.12 -8.13
N ALA A 170 -6.07 0.31 -6.97
CA ALA A 170 -7.39 0.93 -6.89
C ALA A 170 -7.38 2.39 -7.37
N TYR A 171 -6.38 3.17 -6.95
CA TYR A 171 -6.17 4.53 -7.43
C TYR A 171 -6.01 4.58 -8.96
N ARG A 172 -5.14 3.74 -9.53
CA ARG A 172 -4.93 3.68 -10.98
C ARG A 172 -6.20 3.29 -11.73
N TYR A 173 -6.94 2.30 -11.23
CA TYR A 173 -8.21 1.90 -11.81
C TYR A 173 -9.21 3.06 -11.87
N MET A 174 -9.38 3.78 -10.76
CA MET A 174 -10.29 4.93 -10.67
C MET A 174 -9.89 6.04 -11.65
N ARG A 175 -8.59 6.37 -11.70
CA ARG A 175 -8.07 7.39 -12.62
C ARG A 175 -8.25 7.01 -14.09
N GLU A 176 -8.01 5.75 -14.45
CA GLU A 176 -8.20 5.26 -15.81
C GLU A 176 -9.69 5.22 -16.22
N PHE A 177 -10.59 4.91 -15.29
CA PHE A 177 -12.04 4.93 -15.53
C PHE A 177 -12.54 6.36 -15.79
N LYS A 178 -12.13 7.32 -14.96
CA LYS A 178 -12.53 8.74 -15.09
C LYS A 178 -12.04 9.38 -16.39
N ASN A 179 -10.84 9.01 -16.85
CA ASN A 179 -10.28 9.52 -18.11
C ASN A 179 -10.88 8.88 -19.38
N LYS A 180 -11.56 7.73 -19.25
CA LYS A 180 -12.20 7.02 -20.38
C LYS A 180 -13.68 7.33 -20.54
N LEU A 181 -14.33 7.91 -19.54
CA LEU A 181 -15.68 8.45 -19.69
C LEU A 181 -15.58 9.66 -20.63
N PRO A 182 -16.22 9.64 -21.81
CA PRO A 182 -16.27 10.83 -22.64
C PRO A 182 -16.91 11.93 -21.80
N THR A 183 -16.21 13.06 -21.67
CA THR A 183 -16.84 14.32 -21.28
C THR A 183 -17.88 14.59 -22.34
N THR A 184 -19.10 14.09 -22.14
CA THR A 184 -20.27 14.52 -22.89
C THR A 184 -20.47 15.96 -22.44
N THR A 185 -19.73 16.88 -23.05
CA THR A 185 -20.10 18.28 -23.08
C THR A 185 -21.45 18.28 -23.77
N VAL A 186 -22.51 18.23 -22.95
CA VAL A 186 -23.85 18.55 -23.37
C VAL A 186 -23.75 20.01 -23.81
N HIS A 187 -23.50 20.22 -25.11
CA HIS A 187 -23.80 21.49 -25.73
C HIS A 187 -25.31 21.64 -25.56
N VAL A 188 -25.70 22.31 -24.48
CA VAL A 188 -27.04 22.85 -24.32
C VAL A 188 -27.17 23.85 -25.46
N ALA A 189 -27.71 23.39 -26.58
CA ALA A 189 -28.13 24.26 -27.65
C ALA A 189 -29.22 25.15 -27.05
N THR A 190 -28.84 26.37 -26.68
CA THR A 190 -29.78 27.45 -26.43
C THR A 190 -30.52 27.69 -27.74
N ILE A 191 -31.76 27.22 -27.80
CA ILE A 191 -32.70 27.58 -28.85
C ILE A 191 -33.16 28.99 -28.49
N GLU A 192 -32.66 29.99 -29.24
CA GLU A 192 -33.24 31.33 -29.30
C GLU A 192 -34.35 31.38 -30.36
#